data_AF-A0A314XV57-F1
#
_entry.id   AF-A0A314XV57-F1
#
_cell.length_a   1.000
_cell.length_b   1.000
_cell.length_c   1.000
_cell.angle_alpha   90.00
_cell.angle_beta   90.00
_cell.angle_gamma   90.00
#
_symmetry.space_group_name_H-M   'P 1'
#
loop_
_entity.id
_entity.type
_entity.pdbx_description
1 polymer ?
#
loop_
_entity_poly.entity_id
_entity_poly.type
_entity_poly.pdbx_seq_one_letter_code
_entity_poly.pdbx_strand_id
1 'polypeptide(L)'
;MERRELLLRKFKEKHTPPSTDEINKFDKVQSTFWREWKLKLEDQKRVADRCRALEKIIPGVDTARFLSRDFNYIGSVVFPLIDSVKLEKKHILKDVLKLADDYGLNRAEVFLRYLSSVLVSEVWTNDDITYEISEFKGEIVGYAVQTIKAVSSDVYPAIDGCNKLRLAYMFGLLSDCYLQLEESRKELPIIHPDQEHLSGFGLSRFYKLMEQECKRVSFLVNLNFKNIAGLGGLNLKCLSHEVYMHIYESSLEALATMVESLASIYSDPLSKGLIMWQDVYKHHVLSLLTPLEAKAGTDSIIKSAEDLQCFIRQLEQSYEYCRKYIILLAHVDSLNIMKRYFTIIVPLLGSYGTLPDNSAWQECLIILLNFWIRLIDEMKDIASHEEAGENLRLNLDCLACCLKIFMRLVIEDTVSPSLGWGTIVSFVSHGLIGDSASEPYMFCRSMIFSGCGFGAVAEVFSQAVLGGPTGSTLAGDTEVQELPLVYLNILEHILKDVVVREWQDYENLYKLLSS
;
A
#
# COMPACT_ATOMS: atom_id res chain seq x y z
N MET A 1 -93.27 -25.95 76.15
CA MET A 1 -93.31 -24.52 75.76
C MET A 1 -91.92 -23.97 75.44
N GLU A 2 -90.87 -24.41 76.14
CA GLU A 2 -89.49 -23.91 76.02
C GLU A 2 -88.82 -24.08 74.64
N ARG A 3 -89.10 -25.17 73.90
CA ARG A 3 -88.49 -25.40 72.57
C ARG A 3 -88.94 -24.38 71.52
N ARG A 4 -90.15 -23.82 71.68
CA ARG A 4 -90.71 -22.80 70.78
C ARG A 4 -90.11 -21.42 71.07
N GLU A 5 -89.87 -21.09 72.34
CA GLU A 5 -89.16 -19.86 72.72
C GLU A 5 -87.70 -19.87 72.34
N LEU A 6 -87.01 -21.01 72.48
CA LEU A 6 -85.59 -21.12 72.11
C LEU A 6 -85.38 -21.01 70.59
N LEU A 7 -86.31 -21.55 69.80
CA LEU A 7 -86.34 -21.35 68.35
C LEU A 7 -86.70 -19.90 67.96
N LEU A 8 -87.65 -19.27 68.64
CA LEU A 8 -87.98 -17.85 68.44
C LEU A 8 -86.82 -16.91 68.81
N ARG A 9 -86.06 -17.24 69.86
CA ARG A 9 -84.89 -16.46 70.29
C ARG A 9 -83.73 -16.60 69.29
N LYS A 10 -83.43 -17.82 68.84
CA LYS A 10 -82.43 -18.04 67.78
C LYS A 10 -82.86 -17.46 66.43
N PHE A 11 -84.15 -17.46 66.11
CA PHE A 11 -84.67 -16.83 64.89
C PHE A 11 -84.59 -15.31 64.98
N LYS A 12 -84.90 -14.70 66.13
CA LYS A 12 -84.71 -13.27 66.38
C LYS A 12 -83.23 -12.87 66.37
N GLU A 13 -82.34 -13.65 66.97
CA GLU A 13 -80.89 -13.41 66.91
C GLU A 13 -80.33 -13.46 65.48
N LYS A 14 -80.75 -14.45 64.67
CA LYS A 14 -80.36 -14.56 63.25
C LYS A 14 -80.96 -13.47 62.35
N HIS A 15 -82.08 -12.86 62.75
CA HIS A 15 -82.77 -11.82 61.97
C HIS A 15 -82.66 -10.42 62.60
N THR A 16 -81.79 -10.23 63.58
CA THR A 16 -81.40 -8.89 64.02
C THR A 16 -80.60 -8.26 62.88
N PRO A 17 -81.07 -7.15 62.26
CA PRO A 17 -80.27 -6.47 61.26
C PRO A 17 -78.94 -6.04 61.92
N PRO A 18 -77.80 -6.29 61.26
CA PRO A 18 -76.50 -5.96 61.84
C PRO A 18 -76.49 -4.48 62.24
N SER A 19 -75.93 -4.18 63.40
CA SER A 19 -75.83 -2.79 63.87
C SER A 19 -75.03 -1.97 62.86
N THR A 20 -75.31 -0.67 62.73
CA THR A 20 -74.63 0.20 61.74
C THR A 20 -73.10 0.16 61.89
N ASP A 21 -72.58 -0.09 63.09
CA ASP A 21 -71.15 -0.29 63.37
C ASP A 21 -70.60 -1.63 62.87
N GLU A 22 -71.39 -2.70 62.90
CA GLU A 22 -71.03 -4.00 62.31
C GLU A 22 -71.06 -3.91 60.79
N ILE A 23 -72.08 -3.28 60.20
CA ILE A 23 -72.17 -3.03 58.74
C ILE A 23 -70.96 -2.22 58.27
N ASN A 24 -70.62 -1.13 58.96
CA ASN A 24 -69.45 -0.31 58.64
C ASN A 24 -68.13 -1.08 58.78
N LYS A 25 -68.02 -2.01 59.75
CA LYS A 25 -66.85 -2.90 59.87
C LYS A 25 -66.79 -3.92 58.74
N PHE A 26 -67.91 -4.52 58.36
CA PHE A 26 -67.99 -5.46 57.23
C PHE A 26 -67.64 -4.78 55.92
N ASP A 27 -68.17 -3.58 55.65
CA ASP A 27 -67.86 -2.79 54.46
C ASP A 27 -66.39 -2.37 54.42
N LYS A 28 -65.80 -2.01 55.56
CA LYS A 28 -64.37 -1.70 55.66
C LYS A 28 -63.50 -2.92 55.36
N VAL A 29 -63.82 -4.09 55.91
CA VAL A 29 -63.08 -5.35 55.68
C VAL A 29 -63.22 -5.83 54.23
N GLN A 30 -64.42 -5.75 53.65
CA GLN A 30 -64.64 -6.06 52.24
C GLN A 30 -63.90 -5.08 51.33
N SER A 31 -63.90 -3.78 51.64
CA SER A 31 -63.16 -2.75 50.89
C SER A 31 -61.65 -2.98 50.94
N THR A 32 -61.09 -3.34 52.10
CA THR A 32 -59.67 -3.71 52.22
C THR A 32 -59.35 -4.98 51.46
N PHE A 33 -60.21 -6.01 51.52
CA PHE A 33 -60.03 -7.25 50.77
C PHE A 33 -60.04 -6.99 49.26
N TRP A 34 -61.02 -6.25 48.73
CA TRP A 34 -61.07 -5.93 47.30
C TRP A 34 -59.91 -5.05 46.85
N ARG A 35 -59.42 -4.14 47.70
CA ARG A 35 -58.23 -3.34 47.43
C ARG A 35 -56.97 -4.19 47.36
N GLU A 36 -56.75 -5.07 48.34
CA GLU A 36 -55.62 -6.00 48.35
C GLU A 36 -55.69 -7.02 47.20
N TRP A 37 -56.89 -7.53 46.91
CA TRP A 37 -57.11 -8.45 45.80
C TRP A 37 -56.84 -7.78 44.45
N LYS A 38 -57.30 -6.53 44.27
CA LYS A 38 -56.99 -5.73 43.08
C LYS A 38 -55.49 -5.50 42.96
N LEU A 39 -54.81 -5.14 44.05
CA LEU A 39 -53.34 -4.97 44.06
C LEU A 39 -52.62 -6.28 43.68
N LYS A 40 -53.06 -7.42 44.22
CA LYS A 40 -52.51 -8.74 43.84
C LYS A 40 -52.74 -9.07 42.37
N LEU A 41 -53.92 -8.80 41.82
CA LEU A 41 -54.21 -9.01 40.39
C LEU A 41 -53.39 -8.07 39.50
N GLU A 42 -53.20 -6.82 39.90
CA GLU A 42 -52.34 -5.87 39.18
C GLU A 42 -50.88 -6.31 39.22
N ASP A 43 -50.39 -6.82 40.35
CA ASP A 43 -49.03 -7.35 40.48
C ASP A 43 -48.83 -8.62 39.65
N GLN A 44 -49.77 -9.58 39.71
CA GLN A 44 -49.76 -10.78 38.86
C GLN A 44 -49.79 -10.43 37.37
N LYS A 45 -50.60 -9.44 36.98
CA LYS A 45 -50.61 -8.94 35.60
C LYS A 45 -49.26 -8.37 35.21
N ARG A 46 -48.64 -7.52 36.04
CA ARG A 46 -47.30 -6.96 35.77
C ARG A 46 -46.24 -8.04 35.62
N VAL A 47 -46.28 -9.08 36.46
CA VAL A 47 -45.37 -10.23 36.36
C VAL A 47 -45.60 -10.99 35.06
N ALA A 48 -46.85 -11.31 34.71
CA ALA A 48 -47.19 -12.00 33.46
C ALA A 48 -46.82 -11.18 32.20
N ASP A 49 -46.96 -9.85 32.25
CA ASP A 49 -46.54 -8.95 31.18
C ASP A 49 -45.01 -8.96 31.01
N ARG A 50 -44.26 -8.98 32.12
CA ARG A 50 -42.79 -9.10 32.10
C ARG A 50 -42.31 -10.46 31.58
N CYS A 51 -42.96 -11.56 31.99
CA CYS A 51 -42.65 -12.90 31.47
C CYS A 51 -42.84 -12.96 29.95
N ARG A 52 -43.96 -12.44 29.45
CA ARG A 52 -44.24 -12.38 28.00
C ARG A 52 -43.24 -11.52 27.23
N ALA A 53 -42.80 -10.40 27.81
CA ALA A 53 -41.77 -9.57 27.20
C ALA A 53 -40.41 -10.29 27.12
N LEU A 54 -40.03 -11.01 28.18
CA LEU A 54 -38.81 -11.82 28.22
C LEU A 54 -38.83 -12.96 27.19
N GLU A 55 -39.92 -13.74 27.14
CA GLU A 55 -40.07 -14.83 26.16
C GLU A 55 -40.06 -14.35 24.72
N LYS A 56 -40.51 -13.12 24.46
CA LYS A 56 -40.46 -12.50 23.13
C LYS A 56 -39.03 -12.22 22.68
N ILE A 57 -38.16 -11.79 23.59
CA ILE A 57 -36.75 -11.45 23.31
C ILE A 57 -35.89 -12.72 23.32
N ILE A 58 -36.14 -13.63 24.28
CA ILE A 58 -35.43 -14.89 24.47
C ILE A 58 -36.45 -16.04 24.52
N PRO A 59 -36.72 -16.71 23.38
CA PRO A 59 -37.61 -17.87 23.36
C PRO A 59 -37.10 -18.99 24.27
N GLY A 60 -37.97 -19.53 25.14
CA GLY A 60 -37.64 -20.65 26.04
C GLY A 60 -36.88 -20.26 27.32
N VAL A 61 -36.84 -18.97 27.67
CA VAL A 61 -36.20 -18.50 28.91
C VAL A 61 -36.98 -18.93 30.16
N ASP A 62 -36.26 -19.34 31.21
CA ASP A 62 -36.84 -19.55 32.53
C ASP A 62 -37.12 -18.19 33.17
N THR A 63 -38.34 -17.69 32.93
CA THR A 63 -38.78 -16.38 33.41
C THR A 63 -38.76 -16.28 34.94
N ALA A 64 -38.93 -17.38 35.67
CA ALA A 64 -38.91 -17.37 37.13
C ALA A 64 -37.49 -17.10 37.65
N ARG A 65 -36.48 -17.79 37.10
CA ARG A 65 -35.06 -17.53 37.43
C ARG A 65 -34.58 -16.17 36.96
N PHE A 66 -35.10 -15.70 35.82
CA PHE A 66 -34.76 -14.39 35.28
C PHE A 66 -35.30 -13.26 36.18
N LEU A 67 -36.57 -13.35 36.59
CA LEU A 67 -37.20 -12.38 37.50
C LEU A 67 -36.60 -12.42 38.91
N SER A 68 -36.05 -13.55 39.36
CA SER A 68 -35.34 -13.66 40.64
C SER A 68 -33.94 -13.04 40.63
N ARG A 69 -33.50 -12.45 39.51
CA ARG A 69 -32.16 -11.82 39.34
C ARG A 69 -31.00 -12.77 39.60
N ASP A 70 -31.12 -14.01 39.16
CA ASP A 70 -29.99 -14.94 39.11
C ASP A 70 -29.01 -14.48 38.02
N PHE A 71 -28.04 -13.64 38.39
CA PHE A 71 -27.09 -13.02 37.45
C PHE A 71 -26.30 -14.05 36.63
N ASN A 72 -25.97 -15.20 37.21
CA ASN A 72 -25.26 -16.27 36.52
C ASN A 72 -26.14 -16.87 35.42
N TYR A 73 -27.42 -17.13 35.74
CA TYR A 73 -28.39 -17.60 34.75
C TYR A 73 -28.64 -16.55 33.66
N ILE A 74 -28.89 -15.30 34.04
CA ILE A 74 -29.15 -14.21 33.11
C ILE A 74 -27.98 -14.06 32.12
N GLY A 75 -26.74 -13.99 32.62
CA GLY A 75 -25.55 -13.94 31.78
C GLY A 75 -25.42 -15.16 30.85
N SER A 76 -25.71 -16.36 31.37
CA SER A 76 -25.64 -17.61 30.59
C SER A 76 -26.63 -17.69 29.42
N VAL A 77 -27.67 -16.85 29.43
CA VAL A 77 -28.71 -16.83 28.38
C VAL A 77 -28.55 -15.61 27.47
N VAL A 78 -28.26 -14.45 28.05
CA VAL A 78 -28.09 -13.19 27.31
C VAL A 78 -26.84 -13.21 26.44
N PHE A 79 -25.71 -13.70 26.96
CA PHE A 79 -24.46 -13.69 26.19
C PHE A 79 -24.49 -14.59 24.96
N PRO A 80 -24.99 -15.85 25.01
CA PRO A 80 -25.16 -16.65 23.79
C PRO A 80 -26.14 -16.05 22.78
N LEU A 81 -27.19 -15.35 23.24
CA LEU A 81 -28.09 -14.64 22.34
C LEU A 81 -27.33 -13.56 21.56
N ILE A 82 -26.49 -12.78 22.24
CA ILE A 82 -25.62 -11.77 21.60
C ILE A 82 -24.64 -12.45 20.63
N ASP A 83 -23.98 -13.52 21.06
CA ASP A 83 -23.00 -14.23 20.22
C ASP A 83 -23.65 -14.80 18.95
N SER A 84 -24.94 -15.16 19.00
CA SER A 84 -25.69 -15.62 17.82
C SER A 84 -25.78 -14.57 16.70
N VAL A 85 -25.66 -13.28 17.04
CA VAL A 85 -25.68 -12.16 16.08
C VAL A 85 -24.48 -12.22 15.12
N LYS A 86 -23.40 -12.90 15.52
CA LYS A 86 -22.25 -13.17 14.66
C LYS A 86 -22.63 -13.98 13.42
N LEU A 87 -23.59 -14.91 13.55
CA LEU A 87 -24.00 -15.83 12.49
C LEU A 87 -25.34 -15.44 11.85
N GLU A 88 -26.17 -14.68 12.56
CA GLU A 88 -27.51 -14.33 12.11
C GLU A 88 -27.76 -12.82 12.27
N LYS A 89 -28.30 -12.17 11.24
CA LYS A 89 -28.64 -10.75 11.28
C LYS A 89 -29.88 -10.51 12.16
N LYS A 90 -29.66 -10.13 13.42
CA LYS A 90 -30.69 -9.85 14.42
C LYS A 90 -30.55 -8.44 15.00
N HIS A 91 -31.57 -7.61 14.83
CA HIS A 91 -31.63 -6.24 15.36
C HIS A 91 -32.10 -6.24 16.83
N ILE A 92 -31.25 -6.74 17.74
CA ILE A 92 -31.59 -6.97 19.15
C ILE A 92 -30.87 -6.04 20.12
N LEU A 93 -30.02 -5.13 19.65
CA LEU A 93 -29.19 -4.28 20.52
C LEU A 93 -30.01 -3.54 21.58
N LYS A 94 -31.08 -2.86 21.15
CA LYS A 94 -31.99 -2.11 22.03
C LYS A 94 -32.62 -3.00 23.10
N ASP A 95 -33.08 -4.19 22.70
CA ASP A 95 -33.74 -5.13 23.60
C ASP A 95 -32.77 -5.66 24.64
N VAL A 96 -31.57 -6.05 24.23
CA VAL A 96 -30.57 -6.62 25.14
C VAL A 96 -29.99 -5.56 26.09
N LEU A 97 -29.81 -4.33 25.64
CA LEU A 97 -29.42 -3.21 26.53
C LEU A 97 -30.50 -2.90 27.56
N LYS A 98 -31.78 -2.94 27.17
CA LYS A 98 -32.90 -2.79 28.10
C LYS A 98 -32.92 -3.91 29.13
N LEU A 99 -32.65 -5.16 28.73
CA LEU A 99 -32.51 -6.27 29.69
C LEU A 99 -31.37 -6.04 30.68
N ALA A 100 -30.25 -5.47 30.21
CA ALA A 100 -29.14 -5.14 31.11
C ALA A 100 -29.56 -4.10 32.16
N ASP A 101 -30.25 -3.03 31.75
CA ASP A 101 -30.73 -1.97 32.64
C ASP A 101 -31.79 -2.48 33.65
N ASP A 102 -32.76 -3.26 33.18
CA ASP A 102 -33.90 -3.73 33.99
C ASP A 102 -33.48 -4.79 35.04
N TYR A 103 -32.45 -5.59 34.73
CA TYR A 103 -32.06 -6.76 35.52
C TYR A 103 -30.65 -6.68 36.12
N GLY A 104 -29.94 -5.57 35.91
CA GLY A 104 -28.68 -5.25 36.59
C GLY A 104 -27.44 -5.95 36.02
N LEU A 105 -27.44 -6.31 34.74
CA LEU A 105 -26.20 -6.70 34.05
C LEU A 105 -25.35 -5.46 33.77
N ASN A 106 -24.04 -5.65 33.61
CA ASN A 106 -23.16 -4.58 33.20
C ASN A 106 -23.48 -4.16 31.75
N ARG A 107 -24.12 -2.99 31.60
CA ARG A 107 -24.48 -2.42 30.30
C ARG A 107 -23.28 -2.31 29.36
N ALA A 108 -22.12 -1.87 29.85
CA ALA A 108 -20.92 -1.71 29.04
C ALA A 108 -20.43 -3.06 28.49
N GLU A 109 -20.44 -4.11 29.33
CA GLU A 109 -20.05 -5.45 28.93
C GLU A 109 -21.00 -6.03 27.86
N VAL A 110 -22.32 -5.87 28.08
CA VAL A 110 -23.35 -6.29 27.13
C VAL A 110 -23.20 -5.58 25.78
N PHE A 111 -23.03 -4.25 25.81
CA PHE A 111 -22.85 -3.43 24.62
C PHE A 111 -21.59 -3.82 23.84
N LEU A 112 -20.45 -3.96 24.52
CA LEU A 112 -19.17 -4.27 23.88
C LEU A 112 -19.12 -5.70 23.34
N ARG A 113 -19.76 -6.66 24.01
CA ARG A 113 -19.89 -8.02 23.48
C ARG A 113 -20.75 -8.05 22.21
N TYR A 114 -21.83 -7.26 22.19
CA TYR A 114 -22.64 -7.10 20.98
C TYR A 114 -21.83 -6.48 19.85
N LEU A 115 -21.20 -5.32 20.11
CA LEU A 115 -20.37 -4.62 19.14
C LEU A 115 -19.27 -5.54 18.58
N SER A 116 -18.57 -6.27 19.45
CA SER A 116 -17.54 -7.21 19.02
C SER A 116 -18.12 -8.31 18.12
N SER A 117 -19.31 -8.83 18.46
CA SER A 117 -20.00 -9.87 17.67
C SER A 117 -20.42 -9.39 16.27
N VAL A 118 -20.97 -8.18 16.14
CA VAL A 118 -21.32 -7.63 14.82
C VAL A 118 -20.09 -7.26 14.00
N LEU A 119 -19.02 -6.74 14.63
CA LEU A 119 -17.79 -6.36 13.93
C LEU A 119 -17.05 -7.56 13.34
N VAL A 120 -17.10 -8.74 13.97
CA VAL A 120 -16.47 -9.97 13.45
C VAL A 120 -17.43 -10.81 12.60
N SER A 121 -18.66 -10.36 12.38
CA SER A 121 -19.64 -11.09 11.56
C SER A 121 -19.43 -10.86 10.08
N GLU A 122 -19.55 -11.94 9.30
CA GLU A 122 -19.58 -11.92 7.84
C GLU A 122 -20.96 -11.56 7.27
N VAL A 123 -22.03 -11.72 8.06
CA VAL A 123 -23.42 -11.50 7.63
C VAL A 123 -23.82 -10.03 7.69
N TRP A 124 -23.15 -9.26 8.57
CA TRP A 124 -23.41 -7.84 8.74
C TRP A 124 -22.54 -7.01 7.79
N THR A 125 -23.15 -6.12 7.01
CA THR A 125 -22.42 -5.11 6.23
C THR A 125 -22.02 -3.94 7.13
N ASN A 126 -21.04 -3.13 6.69
CA ASN A 126 -20.63 -1.94 7.46
C ASN A 126 -21.76 -0.90 7.60
N ASP A 127 -22.61 -0.79 6.58
CA ASP A 127 -23.76 0.13 6.60
C ASP A 127 -24.81 -0.35 7.59
N ASP A 128 -25.08 -1.65 7.63
CA ASP A 128 -25.99 -2.26 8.61
C ASP A 128 -25.51 -2.03 10.05
N ILE A 129 -24.22 -2.23 10.30
CA ILE A 129 -23.62 -1.98 11.62
C ILE A 129 -23.78 -0.51 11.98
N THR A 130 -23.44 0.39 11.05
CA THR A 130 -23.53 1.84 11.26
C THR A 130 -24.95 2.29 11.59
N TYR A 131 -25.94 1.72 10.92
CA TYR A 131 -27.35 1.96 11.21
C TYR A 131 -27.75 1.45 12.59
N GLU A 132 -27.37 0.21 12.93
CA GLU A 132 -27.72 -0.40 14.22
C GLU A 132 -27.12 0.37 15.41
N ILE A 133 -25.88 0.84 15.29
CA ILE A 133 -25.17 1.52 16.39
C ILE A 133 -25.32 3.05 16.37
N SER A 134 -26.08 3.63 15.44
CA SER A 134 -26.12 5.08 15.23
C SER A 134 -26.58 5.85 16.47
N GLU A 135 -27.55 5.32 17.21
CA GLU A 135 -28.07 5.90 18.45
C GLU A 135 -27.11 5.73 19.65
N PHE A 136 -26.15 4.82 19.54
CA PHE A 136 -25.25 4.42 20.62
C PHE A 136 -23.80 4.86 20.40
N LYS A 137 -23.52 5.68 19.38
CA LYS A 137 -22.16 6.19 19.11
C LYS A 137 -21.52 6.87 20.32
N GLY A 138 -22.32 7.60 21.09
CA GLY A 138 -21.87 8.23 22.34
C GLY A 138 -21.44 7.22 23.42
N GLU A 139 -22.02 6.01 23.45
CA GLU A 139 -21.64 4.96 24.39
C GLU A 139 -20.32 4.29 24.00
N ILE A 140 -20.03 4.13 22.70
CA ILE A 140 -18.75 3.61 22.20
C ILE A 140 -17.58 4.45 22.72
N VAL A 141 -17.72 5.77 22.57
CA VAL A 141 -16.77 6.76 23.06
C VAL A 141 -16.83 6.83 24.58
N GLY A 142 -18.01 6.82 25.20
CA GLY A 142 -18.16 6.74 26.67
C GLY A 142 -17.41 5.58 27.33
N TYR A 143 -17.26 4.45 26.64
CA TYR A 143 -16.53 3.26 27.07
C TYR A 143 -15.15 3.11 26.39
N ALA A 144 -14.50 4.19 25.97
CA ALA A 144 -13.30 4.18 25.13
C ALA A 144 -12.22 3.15 25.56
N VAL A 145 -11.86 3.09 26.84
CA VAL A 145 -10.83 2.13 27.33
C VAL A 145 -11.26 0.67 27.12
N GLN A 146 -12.50 0.35 27.46
CA GLN A 146 -13.05 -0.99 27.30
C GLN A 146 -13.28 -1.33 25.82
N THR A 147 -13.74 -0.37 25.01
CA THR A 147 -13.89 -0.49 23.56
C THR A 147 -12.55 -0.82 22.90
N ILE A 148 -11.53 -0.03 23.20
CA ILE A 148 -10.18 -0.21 22.68
C ILE A 148 -9.66 -1.62 23.04
N LYS A 149 -9.81 -2.04 24.31
CA LYS A 149 -9.38 -3.37 24.75
C LYS A 149 -10.09 -4.49 23.98
N ALA A 150 -11.42 -4.46 23.92
CA ALA A 150 -12.22 -5.48 23.23
C ALA A 150 -11.92 -5.52 21.72
N VAL A 151 -11.79 -4.35 21.09
CA VAL A 151 -11.45 -4.25 19.67
C VAL A 151 -10.04 -4.82 19.41
N SER A 152 -9.07 -4.50 20.25
CA SER A 152 -7.70 -4.97 20.07
C SER A 152 -7.50 -6.47 20.38
N SER A 153 -8.18 -7.01 21.39
CA SER A 153 -8.01 -8.43 21.79
C SER A 153 -8.89 -9.40 21.01
N ASP A 154 -10.13 -9.01 20.71
CA ASP A 154 -11.15 -9.96 20.24
C ASP A 154 -11.51 -9.71 18.77
N VAL A 155 -11.64 -8.43 18.37
CA VAL A 155 -12.11 -8.06 17.03
C VAL A 155 -10.99 -8.04 16.00
N TYR A 156 -9.90 -7.30 16.27
CA TYR A 156 -8.80 -7.13 15.33
C TYR A 156 -8.21 -8.46 14.88
N PRO A 157 -7.90 -9.44 15.76
CA PRO A 157 -7.36 -10.73 15.32
C PRO A 157 -8.33 -11.51 14.41
N ALA A 158 -9.64 -11.39 14.64
CA ALA A 158 -10.65 -12.14 13.92
C ALA A 158 -11.01 -11.57 12.53
N ILE A 159 -10.80 -10.27 12.29
CA ILE A 159 -11.06 -9.66 10.97
C ILE A 159 -10.00 -10.12 9.96
N ASP A 160 -10.40 -10.59 8.78
CA ASP A 160 -9.46 -10.85 7.68
C ASP A 160 -8.78 -9.54 7.23
N GLY A 161 -7.45 -9.56 7.10
CA GLY A 161 -6.69 -8.42 6.62
C GLY A 161 -7.00 -7.99 5.18
N CYS A 162 -7.59 -8.89 4.38
CA CYS A 162 -8.11 -8.58 3.05
C CYS A 162 -9.42 -7.77 3.12
N ASN A 163 -10.18 -7.84 4.22
CA ASN A 163 -11.41 -7.07 4.44
C ASN A 163 -11.10 -5.64 4.90
N LYS A 164 -10.53 -4.86 3.98
CA LYS A 164 -10.07 -3.48 4.20
C LYS A 164 -11.19 -2.54 4.64
N LEU A 165 -12.42 -2.73 4.15
CA LEU A 165 -13.54 -1.90 4.58
C LEU A 165 -13.92 -2.15 6.05
N ARG A 166 -13.90 -3.41 6.52
CA ARG A 166 -14.13 -3.72 7.93
C ARG A 166 -12.98 -3.22 8.81
N LEU A 167 -11.74 -3.36 8.36
CA LEU A 167 -10.58 -2.78 9.04
C LEU A 167 -10.67 -1.26 9.12
N ALA A 168 -11.05 -0.58 8.04
CA ALA A 168 -11.25 0.88 8.05
C ALA A 168 -12.29 1.29 9.09
N TYR A 169 -13.41 0.58 9.14
CA TYR A 169 -14.47 0.84 10.12
C TYR A 169 -13.96 0.72 11.56
N MET A 170 -13.25 -0.37 11.84
CA MET A 170 -12.62 -0.62 13.14
C MET A 170 -11.58 0.45 13.50
N PHE A 171 -10.72 0.85 12.57
CA PHE A 171 -9.76 1.93 12.77
C PHE A 171 -10.43 3.28 13.03
N GLY A 172 -11.57 3.57 12.38
CA GLY A 172 -12.39 4.73 12.70
C GLY A 172 -12.88 4.73 14.15
N LEU A 173 -13.40 3.59 14.64
CA LEU A 173 -13.83 3.46 16.04
C LEU A 173 -12.66 3.66 17.02
N LEU A 174 -11.48 3.08 16.72
CA LEU A 174 -10.28 3.28 17.54
C LEU A 174 -9.86 4.76 17.54
N SER A 175 -9.87 5.42 16.38
CA SER A 175 -9.54 6.84 16.27
C SER A 175 -10.43 7.70 17.16
N ASP A 176 -11.75 7.50 17.12
CA ASP A 176 -12.72 8.24 17.94
C ASP A 176 -12.51 8.00 19.44
N CYS A 177 -12.24 6.75 19.85
CA CYS A 177 -11.95 6.42 21.24
C CYS A 177 -10.63 7.03 21.74
N TYR A 178 -9.56 6.96 20.94
CA TYR A 178 -8.27 7.56 21.29
C TYR A 178 -8.33 9.08 21.34
N LEU A 179 -9.07 9.73 20.42
CA LEU A 179 -9.28 11.17 20.43
C LEU A 179 -9.91 11.64 21.74
N GLN A 180 -10.95 10.94 22.20
CA GLN A 180 -11.62 11.28 23.47
C GLN A 180 -10.73 11.02 24.70
N LEU A 181 -9.87 9.99 24.68
CA LEU A 181 -8.91 9.75 25.76
C LEU A 181 -7.82 10.84 25.81
N GLU A 182 -7.31 11.24 24.65
CA GLU A 182 -6.34 12.34 24.49
C GLU A 182 -6.94 13.67 25.01
N GLU A 183 -8.19 14.00 24.63
CA GLU A 183 -8.89 15.20 25.09
C GLU A 183 -9.20 15.17 26.60
N SER A 184 -9.55 14.00 27.15
CA SER A 184 -9.88 13.84 28.56
C SER A 184 -8.66 13.66 29.48
N ARG A 185 -7.43 13.70 28.94
CA ARG A 185 -6.15 13.50 29.65
C ARG A 185 -6.11 12.22 30.50
N LYS A 186 -6.83 11.18 30.08
CA LYS A 186 -6.80 9.87 30.74
C LYS A 186 -5.57 9.10 30.29
N GLU A 187 -5.06 8.21 31.14
CA GLU A 187 -3.96 7.33 30.77
C GLU A 187 -4.35 6.48 29.55
N LEU A 188 -3.50 6.51 28.53
CA LEU A 188 -3.71 5.75 27.31
C LEU A 188 -3.45 4.27 27.59
N PRO A 189 -4.39 3.36 27.24
CA PRO A 189 -4.14 1.94 27.36
C PRO A 189 -3.00 1.55 26.40
N ILE A 190 -1.88 1.10 26.98
CA ILE A 190 -0.76 0.53 26.22
C ILE A 190 -1.19 -0.88 25.81
N ILE A 191 -1.34 -1.10 24.50
CA ILE A 191 -1.81 -2.37 23.94
C ILE A 191 -0.66 -3.11 23.26
N HIS A 192 0.34 -2.38 22.77
CA HIS A 192 1.49 -2.96 22.08
C HIS A 192 2.79 -2.29 22.52
N PRO A 193 3.87 -3.06 22.75
CA PRO A 193 5.18 -2.51 23.12
C PRO A 193 5.76 -1.53 22.08
N ASP A 194 5.41 -1.68 20.80
CA ASP A 194 5.90 -0.83 19.71
C ASP A 194 5.20 0.55 19.61
N GLN A 195 4.25 0.84 20.50
CA GLN A 195 3.53 2.13 20.53
C GLN A 195 4.42 3.32 20.94
N GLU A 196 5.63 3.08 21.45
CA GLU A 196 6.58 4.13 21.84
C GLU A 196 6.97 5.04 20.65
N HIS A 197 7.03 4.49 19.42
CA HIS A 197 7.36 5.25 18.21
C HIS A 197 6.22 6.14 17.71
N LEU A 198 4.97 5.88 18.14
CA LEU A 198 3.78 6.65 17.76
C LEU A 198 3.53 7.85 18.69
N SER A 199 4.31 8.00 19.77
CA SER A 199 4.13 9.03 20.80
C SER A 199 4.21 10.47 20.26
N GLY A 200 4.96 10.71 19.18
CA GLY A 200 5.03 12.02 18.52
C GLY A 200 3.91 12.32 17.52
N PHE A 201 3.32 11.28 16.90
CA PHE A 201 2.27 11.44 15.87
C PHE A 201 0.85 11.43 16.47
N GLY A 202 0.64 10.70 17.57
CA GLY A 202 -0.65 10.53 18.24
C GLY A 202 -1.45 9.34 17.70
N LEU A 203 -2.06 8.58 18.62
CA LEU A 203 -2.77 7.35 18.27
C LEU A 203 -4.10 7.63 17.55
N SER A 204 -4.81 8.69 17.95
CA SER A 204 -6.03 9.12 17.27
C SER A 204 -5.79 9.39 15.78
N ARG A 205 -4.71 10.11 15.47
CA ARG A 205 -4.28 10.45 14.10
C ARG A 205 -3.78 9.23 13.35
N PHE A 206 -3.00 8.37 13.98
CA PHE A 206 -2.53 7.11 13.38
C PHE A 206 -3.70 6.26 12.90
N TYR A 207 -4.68 5.98 13.78
CA TYR A 207 -5.84 5.19 13.40
C TYR A 207 -6.73 5.88 12.36
N LYS A 208 -6.79 7.23 12.39
CA LYS A 208 -7.50 7.98 11.35
C LYS A 208 -6.87 7.79 9.97
N LEU A 209 -5.54 7.81 9.93
CA LEU A 209 -4.78 7.57 8.71
C LEU A 209 -4.99 6.13 8.21
N MET A 210 -4.94 5.14 9.11
CA MET A 210 -5.19 3.74 8.73
C MET A 210 -6.61 3.54 8.16
N GLU A 211 -7.62 4.21 8.73
CA GLU A 211 -8.99 4.21 8.17
C GLU A 211 -9.01 4.73 6.72
N GLN A 212 -8.36 5.87 6.47
CA GLN A 212 -8.34 6.50 5.15
C GLN A 212 -7.62 5.62 4.12
N GLU A 213 -6.45 5.08 4.50
CA GLU A 213 -5.65 4.26 3.60
C GLU A 213 -6.30 2.90 3.32
N CYS A 214 -6.91 2.25 4.32
CA CYS A 214 -7.74 1.07 4.09
C CYS A 214 -8.87 1.32 3.07
N LYS A 215 -9.54 2.47 3.15
CA LYS A 215 -10.58 2.86 2.18
C LYS A 215 -9.99 3.07 0.79
N ARG A 216 -8.85 3.77 0.69
CA ARG A 216 -8.16 4.04 -0.57
C ARG A 216 -7.82 2.75 -1.32
N VAL A 217 -7.22 1.78 -0.63
CA VAL A 217 -6.79 0.51 -1.24
C VAL A 217 -7.88 -0.57 -1.21
N SER A 218 -9.11 -0.24 -0.83
CA SER A 218 -10.19 -1.21 -0.66
C SER A 218 -10.55 -2.00 -1.93
N PHE A 219 -10.32 -1.40 -3.11
CA PHE A 219 -10.55 -2.04 -4.41
C PHE A 219 -9.55 -3.16 -4.75
N LEU A 220 -8.43 -3.27 -4.03
CA LEU A 220 -7.43 -4.31 -4.23
C LEU A 220 -7.81 -5.60 -3.49
N VAL A 221 -8.37 -6.57 -4.20
CA VAL A 221 -8.99 -7.76 -3.60
C VAL A 221 -8.06 -8.50 -2.63
N ASN A 222 -6.84 -8.82 -3.05
CA ASN A 222 -5.93 -9.71 -2.31
C ASN A 222 -4.94 -8.98 -1.38
N LEU A 223 -4.95 -7.64 -1.36
CA LEU A 223 -4.05 -6.89 -0.49
C LEU A 223 -4.47 -7.05 0.96
N ASN A 224 -3.56 -7.63 1.75
CA ASN A 224 -3.72 -7.85 3.18
C ASN A 224 -3.16 -6.66 3.97
N PHE A 225 -4.04 -5.79 4.45
CA PHE A 225 -3.62 -4.55 5.12
C PHE A 225 -2.94 -4.79 6.48
N LYS A 226 -3.14 -5.95 7.11
CA LYS A 226 -2.43 -6.30 8.36
C LYS A 226 -0.93 -6.55 8.13
N ASN A 227 -0.53 -6.89 6.90
CA ASN A 227 0.87 -6.96 6.50
C ASN A 227 1.50 -5.58 6.30
N ILE A 228 0.69 -4.53 6.20
CA ILE A 228 1.14 -3.12 6.07
C ILE A 228 1.13 -2.43 7.43
N ALA A 229 0.02 -2.53 8.18
CA ALA A 229 -0.15 -1.86 9.46
C ALA A 229 -0.81 -2.75 10.52
N GLY A 230 -0.19 -2.75 11.70
CA GLY A 230 -0.70 -3.35 12.92
C GLY A 230 -1.36 -2.34 13.86
N LEU A 231 -1.83 -2.81 15.02
CA LEU A 231 -2.32 -1.94 16.10
C LEU A 231 -1.20 -1.13 16.79
N GLY A 232 0.05 -1.57 16.64
CA GLY A 232 1.23 -0.93 17.22
C GLY A 232 2.00 0.00 16.28
N GLY A 233 1.59 0.15 15.02
CA GLY A 233 2.34 0.88 13.99
C GLY A 233 2.46 0.13 12.67
N LEU A 234 3.36 0.56 11.78
CA LEU A 234 3.59 -0.12 10.51
C LEU A 234 4.33 -1.44 10.69
N ASN A 235 3.95 -2.45 9.90
CA ASN A 235 4.64 -3.73 9.84
C ASN A 235 5.80 -3.66 8.83
N LEU A 236 6.89 -3.01 9.23
CA LEU A 236 8.07 -2.77 8.38
C LEU A 236 8.71 -4.05 7.80
N LYS A 237 8.45 -5.22 8.39
CA LYS A 237 8.97 -6.50 7.90
C LYS A 237 8.23 -6.98 6.64
N CYS A 238 6.92 -6.76 6.57
CA CYS A 238 6.07 -7.26 5.50
C CYS A 238 5.61 -6.18 4.52
N LEU A 239 5.68 -4.90 4.90
CA LEU A 239 5.13 -3.77 4.15
C LEU A 239 5.61 -3.73 2.70
N SER A 240 6.93 -3.79 2.47
CA SER A 240 7.49 -3.69 1.12
C SER A 240 7.04 -4.83 0.22
N HIS A 241 7.07 -6.07 0.73
CA HIS A 241 6.64 -7.25 0.00
C HIS A 241 5.15 -7.19 -0.37
N GLU A 242 4.30 -6.83 0.58
CA GLU A 242 2.85 -6.73 0.37
C GLU A 242 2.52 -5.66 -0.68
N VAL A 243 3.17 -4.50 -0.62
CA VAL A 243 2.98 -3.41 -1.58
C VAL A 243 3.42 -3.85 -2.98
N TYR A 244 4.65 -4.36 -3.13
CA TYR A 244 5.20 -4.72 -4.43
C TYR A 244 4.40 -5.82 -5.16
N MET A 245 3.85 -6.80 -4.43
CA MET A 245 3.00 -7.85 -5.00
C MET A 245 1.69 -7.32 -5.63
N HIS A 246 1.29 -6.10 -5.29
CA HIS A 246 0.03 -5.51 -5.72
C HIS A 246 0.20 -4.29 -6.63
N ILE A 247 1.40 -4.05 -7.15
CA ILE A 247 1.67 -2.98 -8.11
C ILE A 247 1.17 -3.38 -9.50
N TYR A 248 0.14 -2.67 -9.95
CA TYR A 248 -0.46 -2.74 -11.28
C TYR A 248 -0.70 -1.31 -11.76
N GLU A 249 -0.92 -1.12 -13.06
CA GLU A 249 -1.25 0.21 -13.62
C GLU A 249 -2.44 0.85 -12.90
N SER A 250 -3.50 0.08 -12.61
CA SER A 250 -4.70 0.57 -11.92
C SER A 250 -4.51 0.86 -10.43
N SER A 251 -3.44 0.34 -9.81
CA SER A 251 -3.20 0.46 -8.36
C SER A 251 -2.06 1.40 -8.01
N LEU A 252 -1.23 1.75 -8.99
CA LEU A 252 0.06 2.40 -8.79
C LEU A 252 -0.04 3.71 -7.99
N GLU A 253 -0.89 4.64 -8.44
CA GLU A 253 -1.09 5.93 -7.78
C GLU A 253 -1.64 5.76 -6.36
N ALA A 254 -2.62 4.87 -6.20
CA ALA A 254 -3.23 4.61 -4.89
C ALA A 254 -2.21 4.05 -3.88
N LEU A 255 -1.33 3.15 -4.34
CA LEU A 255 -0.26 2.58 -3.52
C LEU A 255 0.86 3.59 -3.24
N ALA A 256 1.26 4.40 -4.22
CA ALA A 256 2.27 5.44 -4.03
C ALA A 256 1.79 6.49 -3.00
N THR A 257 0.57 7.00 -3.14
CA THR A 257 -0.04 7.92 -2.17
C THR A 257 -0.18 7.29 -0.78
N MET A 258 -0.53 6.00 -0.71
CA MET A 258 -0.58 5.29 0.56
C MET A 258 0.79 5.26 1.21
N VAL A 259 1.83 4.80 0.49
CA VAL A 259 3.20 4.73 1.02
C VAL A 259 3.71 6.10 1.46
N GLU A 260 3.46 7.17 0.69
CA GLU A 260 3.78 8.55 1.08
C GLU A 260 3.10 8.94 2.39
N SER A 261 1.80 8.66 2.49
CA SER A 261 1.00 9.00 3.66
C SER A 261 1.47 8.22 4.89
N LEU A 262 1.82 6.95 4.74
CA LEU A 262 2.37 6.10 5.80
C LEU A 262 3.78 6.54 6.22
N ALA A 263 4.61 7.01 5.28
CA ALA A 263 5.93 7.53 5.58
C ALA A 263 5.87 8.78 6.46
N SER A 264 4.83 9.63 6.28
CA SER A 264 4.63 10.84 7.08
C SER A 264 4.43 10.60 8.60
N ILE A 265 4.18 9.36 9.02
CA ILE A 265 4.03 8.98 10.44
C ILE A 265 5.37 9.08 11.18
N TYR A 266 6.48 8.81 10.48
CA TYR A 266 7.82 8.75 11.07
C TYR A 266 8.60 9.99 10.69
N SER A 267 9.07 10.73 11.70
CA SER A 267 10.07 11.79 11.51
C SER A 267 11.44 11.16 11.24
N ASP A 268 12.23 11.81 10.38
CA ASP A 268 13.59 11.40 9.99
C ASP A 268 14.50 11.15 11.22
N PRO A 269 15.35 10.10 11.27
CA PRO A 269 15.73 9.19 10.18
C PRO A 269 14.70 8.11 9.84
N LEU A 270 14.53 7.86 8.52
CA LEU A 270 13.75 6.75 7.96
C LEU A 270 14.05 5.41 8.67
N SER A 271 13.01 4.79 9.23
CA SER A 271 13.11 3.51 9.90
C SER A 271 13.48 2.39 8.91
N LYS A 272 14.39 1.51 9.32
CA LYS A 272 14.86 0.40 8.47
C LYS A 272 13.68 -0.49 8.06
N GLY A 273 13.41 -0.58 6.76
CA GLY A 273 12.30 -1.38 6.19
C GLY A 273 11.13 -0.54 5.67
N LEU A 274 11.12 0.77 5.90
CA LEU A 274 10.18 1.69 5.26
C LEU A 274 10.61 1.95 3.80
N ILE A 275 9.66 1.87 2.89
CA ILE A 275 9.86 2.22 1.47
C ILE A 275 9.32 3.63 1.23
N MET A 276 9.89 4.31 0.24
CA MET A 276 9.40 5.61 -0.24
C MET A 276 8.35 5.41 -1.34
N TRP A 277 7.50 6.40 -1.56
CA TRP A 277 6.53 6.34 -2.66
C TRP A 277 7.23 6.24 -4.02
N GLN A 278 8.43 6.80 -4.14
CA GLN A 278 9.30 6.68 -5.32
C GLN A 278 9.71 5.22 -5.58
N ASP A 279 9.87 4.41 -4.54
CA ASP A 279 10.20 2.99 -4.69
C ASP A 279 9.06 2.19 -5.33
N VAL A 280 7.80 2.65 -5.17
CA VAL A 280 6.62 2.05 -5.84
C VAL A 280 6.71 2.29 -7.34
N TYR A 281 7.00 3.53 -7.77
CA TYR A 281 7.21 3.86 -9.17
C TYR A 281 8.43 3.16 -9.75
N LYS A 282 9.54 3.13 -9.01
CA LYS A 282 10.76 2.40 -9.40
C LYS A 282 10.46 0.93 -9.64
N HIS A 283 9.78 0.26 -8.71
CA HIS A 283 9.41 -1.14 -8.87
C HIS A 283 8.54 -1.37 -10.10
N HIS A 284 7.56 -0.50 -10.37
CA HIS A 284 6.73 -0.58 -11.55
C HIS A 284 7.55 -0.47 -12.85
N VAL A 285 8.40 0.55 -12.97
CA VAL A 285 9.25 0.76 -14.15
C VAL A 285 10.17 -0.44 -14.36
N LEU A 286 10.78 -0.95 -13.29
CA LEU A 286 11.65 -2.12 -13.37
C LEU A 286 10.88 -3.40 -13.74
N SER A 287 9.64 -3.56 -13.28
CA SER A 287 8.80 -4.71 -13.64
C SER A 287 8.48 -4.76 -15.14
N LEU A 288 8.45 -3.61 -15.81
CA LEU A 288 8.28 -3.50 -17.27
C LEU A 288 9.60 -3.68 -18.03
N LEU A 289 10.70 -3.19 -17.45
CA LEU A 289 12.02 -3.24 -18.07
C LEU A 289 12.69 -4.63 -17.99
N THR A 290 12.58 -5.32 -16.86
CA THR A 290 13.23 -6.61 -16.64
C THR A 290 12.80 -7.72 -17.61
N PRO A 291 11.52 -7.84 -18.01
CA PRO A 291 11.13 -8.76 -19.09
C PRO A 291 11.81 -8.45 -20.43
N LEU A 292 12.03 -7.17 -20.77
CA LEU A 292 12.74 -6.77 -21.98
C LEU A 292 14.24 -7.11 -21.90
N GLU A 293 14.86 -6.94 -20.74
CA GLU A 293 16.23 -7.39 -20.47
C GLU A 293 16.38 -8.91 -20.57
N ALA A 294 15.44 -9.66 -19.98
CA ALA A 294 15.46 -11.12 -20.05
C ALA A 294 15.29 -11.61 -21.50
N LYS A 295 14.40 -10.95 -22.26
CA LYS A 295 14.22 -11.20 -23.70
C LYS A 295 15.50 -10.90 -24.48
N ALA A 296 16.21 -9.82 -24.13
CA ALA A 296 17.48 -9.45 -24.73
C ALA A 296 18.61 -10.46 -24.44
N GLY A 297 18.63 -11.07 -23.24
CA GLY A 297 19.63 -12.04 -22.83
C GLY A 297 19.42 -13.47 -23.35
N THR A 298 18.29 -13.77 -24.00
CA THR A 298 18.03 -15.10 -24.59
C THR A 298 18.41 -15.12 -26.07
N ASP A 299 19.46 -15.86 -26.44
CA ASP A 299 20.11 -15.98 -27.77
C ASP A 299 19.20 -16.33 -28.98
N SER A 300 17.88 -16.47 -28.79
CA SER A 300 17.00 -17.14 -29.75
C SER A 300 16.09 -16.24 -30.59
N ILE A 301 16.03 -14.92 -30.32
CA ILE A 301 14.88 -14.10 -30.75
C ILE A 301 15.16 -13.22 -31.96
N ILE A 302 16.31 -12.56 -32.05
CA ILE A 302 16.60 -11.72 -33.22
C ILE A 302 17.26 -12.63 -34.25
N LYS A 303 16.60 -12.85 -35.40
CA LYS A 303 17.16 -13.54 -36.59
C LYS A 303 17.19 -12.62 -37.81
N SER A 304 16.57 -11.45 -37.70
CA SER A 304 16.35 -10.49 -38.78
C SER A 304 16.39 -9.06 -38.26
N ALA A 305 16.56 -8.10 -39.19
CA ALA A 305 16.46 -6.67 -38.88
C ALA A 305 15.05 -6.29 -38.40
N GLU A 306 14.00 -6.98 -38.88
CA GLU A 306 12.61 -6.74 -38.47
C GLU A 306 12.38 -7.07 -36.99
N ASP A 307 12.95 -8.18 -36.49
CA ASP A 307 12.88 -8.55 -35.07
C ASP A 307 13.55 -7.48 -34.19
N LEU A 308 14.72 -6.99 -34.62
CA LEU A 308 15.46 -5.93 -33.94
C LEU A 308 14.67 -4.62 -33.93
N GLN A 309 14.11 -4.22 -35.07
CA GLN A 309 13.29 -3.02 -35.16
C GLN A 309 12.06 -3.12 -34.24
N CYS A 310 11.40 -4.29 -34.20
CA CYS A 310 10.29 -4.55 -33.31
C CYS A 310 10.71 -4.42 -31.84
N PHE A 311 11.89 -4.95 -31.48
CA PHE A 311 12.44 -4.84 -30.14
C PHE A 311 12.75 -3.38 -29.75
N ILE A 312 13.41 -2.62 -30.63
CA ILE A 312 13.72 -1.20 -30.38
C ILE A 312 12.44 -0.39 -30.18
N ARG A 313 11.39 -0.65 -30.99
CA ARG A 313 10.08 -0.01 -30.80
C ARG A 313 9.42 -0.38 -29.48
N GLN A 314 9.54 -1.64 -29.03
CA GLN A 314 9.04 -2.06 -27.71
C GLN A 314 9.78 -1.35 -26.59
N LEU A 315 11.10 -1.21 -26.72
CA LEU A 315 11.94 -0.49 -25.76
C LEU A 315 11.54 0.99 -25.67
N GLU A 316 11.38 1.64 -26.82
CA GLU A 316 10.94 3.03 -26.92
C GLU A 316 9.53 3.23 -26.31
N GLN A 317 8.58 2.35 -26.65
CA GLN A 317 7.21 2.41 -26.09
C GLN A 317 7.19 2.20 -24.57
N SER A 318 8.01 1.27 -24.06
CA SER A 318 8.16 1.06 -22.62
C SER A 318 8.70 2.32 -21.94
N TYR A 319 9.69 2.98 -22.55
CA TYR A 319 10.23 4.23 -22.04
C TYR A 319 9.17 5.33 -22.01
N GLU A 320 8.48 5.58 -23.13
CA GLU A 320 7.44 6.62 -23.22
C GLU A 320 6.32 6.42 -22.20
N TYR A 321 5.90 5.18 -21.99
CA TYR A 321 4.91 4.83 -20.97
C TYR A 321 5.44 5.10 -19.54
N CYS A 322 6.70 4.74 -19.28
CA CYS A 322 7.33 4.89 -17.97
C CYS A 322 7.82 6.31 -17.66
N ARG A 323 7.99 7.16 -18.67
CA ARG A 323 8.68 8.45 -18.61
C ARG A 323 8.19 9.33 -17.46
N LYS A 324 6.87 9.47 -17.32
CA LYS A 324 6.23 10.27 -16.25
C LYS A 324 6.58 9.77 -14.84
N TYR A 325 6.86 8.48 -14.68
CA TYR A 325 7.25 7.89 -13.40
C TYR A 325 8.75 8.04 -13.14
N ILE A 326 9.57 7.89 -14.18
CA ILE A 326 11.04 8.02 -14.09
C ILE A 326 11.43 9.42 -13.61
N ILE A 327 10.76 10.47 -14.11
CA ILE A 327 11.03 11.87 -13.73
C ILE A 327 10.71 12.13 -12.25
N LEU A 328 9.79 11.37 -11.64
CA LEU A 328 9.41 11.54 -10.23
C LEU A 328 10.35 10.80 -9.26
N LEU A 329 11.27 9.97 -9.75
CA LEU A 329 12.21 9.23 -8.92
C LEU A 329 13.31 10.13 -8.36
N ALA A 330 14.01 9.64 -7.34
CA ALA A 330 15.28 10.23 -6.93
C ALA A 330 16.24 10.30 -8.13
N HIS A 331 16.99 11.39 -8.24
CA HIS A 331 17.84 11.69 -9.39
C HIS A 331 18.82 10.56 -9.75
N VAL A 332 19.45 9.93 -8.76
CA VAL A 332 20.35 8.79 -8.99
C VAL A 332 19.61 7.59 -9.58
N ASP A 333 18.38 7.34 -9.11
CA ASP A 333 17.56 6.22 -9.59
C ASP A 333 17.01 6.45 -10.99
N SER A 334 16.57 7.67 -11.31
CA SER A 334 16.08 8.02 -12.65
C SER A 334 17.18 7.80 -13.69
N LEU A 335 18.39 8.32 -13.43
CA LEU A 335 19.54 8.16 -14.31
C LEU A 335 19.98 6.71 -14.43
N ASN A 336 20.00 5.94 -13.35
CA ASN A 336 20.36 4.52 -13.38
C ASN A 336 19.37 3.72 -14.23
N ILE A 337 18.06 4.03 -14.15
CA ILE A 337 17.05 3.40 -15.01
C ILE A 337 17.26 3.82 -16.47
N MET A 338 17.48 5.11 -16.74
CA MET A 338 17.74 5.59 -18.11
C MET A 338 19.00 4.93 -18.71
N LYS A 339 20.08 4.77 -17.93
CA LYS A 339 21.27 4.02 -18.34
C LYS A 339 20.94 2.59 -18.78
N ARG A 340 20.01 1.90 -18.12
CA ARG A 340 19.61 0.53 -18.51
C ARG A 340 18.95 0.49 -19.89
N TYR A 341 18.24 1.53 -20.30
CA TYR A 341 17.71 1.64 -21.67
C TYR A 341 18.82 1.73 -22.74
N PHE A 342 20.03 2.20 -22.40
CA PHE A 342 21.20 2.10 -23.29
C PHE A 342 21.82 0.69 -23.28
N THR A 343 21.86 0.03 -22.12
CA THR A 343 22.59 -1.25 -21.97
C THR A 343 21.83 -2.49 -22.43
N ILE A 344 20.50 -2.42 -22.50
CA ILE A 344 19.64 -3.54 -22.90
C ILE A 344 20.01 -4.15 -24.27
N ILE A 345 20.55 -3.36 -25.19
CA ILE A 345 20.87 -3.83 -26.54
C ILE A 345 22.17 -4.66 -26.61
N VAL A 346 23.01 -4.64 -25.57
CA VAL A 346 24.35 -5.27 -25.60
C VAL A 346 24.28 -6.79 -25.70
N PRO A 347 23.52 -7.52 -24.85
CA PRO A 347 23.43 -8.98 -24.93
C PRO A 347 22.88 -9.46 -26.28
N LEU A 348 22.02 -8.66 -26.91
CA LEU A 348 21.39 -8.96 -28.20
C LEU A 348 22.37 -8.97 -29.36
N LEU A 349 23.41 -8.15 -29.30
CA LEU A 349 24.36 -7.93 -30.41
C LEU A 349 25.72 -8.60 -30.15
N GLY A 350 26.06 -8.90 -28.90
CA GLY A 350 27.27 -9.66 -28.56
C GLY A 350 27.22 -11.14 -29.00
N SER A 351 26.04 -11.68 -29.29
CA SER A 351 25.84 -13.03 -29.86
C SER A 351 25.94 -13.06 -31.38
N TYR A 352 25.88 -11.90 -32.02
CA TYR A 352 26.09 -11.75 -33.45
C TYR A 352 27.57 -11.51 -33.73
N GLY A 353 28.15 -12.31 -34.63
CA GLY A 353 29.48 -12.04 -35.18
C GLY A 353 29.44 -10.80 -36.08
N THR A 354 29.91 -10.91 -37.32
CA THR A 354 29.83 -9.80 -38.27
C THR A 354 28.37 -9.54 -38.69
N LEU A 355 27.78 -8.43 -38.21
CA LEU A 355 26.44 -8.00 -38.60
C LEU A 355 26.37 -7.67 -40.10
N PRO A 356 25.23 -7.92 -40.78
CA PRO A 356 25.11 -7.65 -42.21
C PRO A 356 25.15 -6.15 -42.54
N ASP A 357 25.97 -5.78 -43.54
CA ASP A 357 25.98 -4.45 -44.13
C ASP A 357 24.86 -4.29 -45.17
N ASN A 358 23.62 -4.05 -44.70
CA ASN A 358 22.49 -3.74 -45.56
C ASN A 358 21.61 -2.60 -45.00
N SER A 359 20.74 -2.06 -45.85
CA SER A 359 19.90 -0.90 -45.52
C SER A 359 18.92 -1.15 -44.36
N ALA A 360 18.46 -2.39 -44.15
CA ALA A 360 17.55 -2.70 -43.05
C ALA A 360 18.24 -2.58 -41.69
N TRP A 361 19.50 -3.02 -41.59
CA TRP A 361 20.31 -2.85 -40.38
C TRP A 361 20.73 -1.40 -40.16
N GLN A 362 20.94 -0.63 -41.24
CA GLN A 362 21.16 0.82 -41.18
C GLN A 362 19.95 1.55 -40.59
N GLU A 363 18.74 1.24 -41.07
CA GLU A 363 17.50 1.84 -40.57
C GLU A 363 17.29 1.53 -39.08
N CYS A 364 17.52 0.29 -38.65
CA CYS A 364 17.46 -0.08 -37.24
C CYS A 364 18.44 0.72 -36.37
N LEU A 365 19.67 0.93 -36.86
CA LEU A 365 20.69 1.70 -36.16
C LEU A 365 20.27 3.17 -36.02
N ILE A 366 19.74 3.77 -37.09
CA ILE A 366 19.24 5.14 -37.09
C ILE A 366 18.08 5.30 -36.09
N ILE A 367 17.15 4.34 -36.03
CA ILE A 367 16.04 4.36 -35.06
C ILE A 367 16.57 4.32 -33.62
N LEU A 368 17.53 3.43 -33.34
CA LEU A 368 18.15 3.34 -32.02
C LEU A 368 18.88 4.64 -31.63
N LEU A 369 19.69 5.18 -32.54
CA LEU A 369 20.44 6.43 -32.32
C LEU A 369 19.51 7.60 -32.04
N ASN A 370 18.40 7.74 -32.79
CA ASN A 370 17.39 8.76 -32.54
C ASN A 370 16.77 8.61 -31.15
N PHE A 371 16.40 7.40 -30.75
CA PHE A 371 15.86 7.12 -29.42
C PHE A 371 16.87 7.50 -28.33
N TRP A 372 18.14 7.12 -28.48
CA TRP A 372 19.20 7.45 -27.52
C TRP A 372 19.49 8.94 -27.43
N ILE A 373 19.49 9.66 -28.54
CA ILE A 373 19.65 11.12 -28.55
C ILE A 373 18.52 11.77 -27.74
N ARG A 374 17.26 11.35 -27.95
CA ARG A 374 16.12 11.85 -27.18
C ARG A 374 16.26 11.54 -25.69
N LEU A 375 16.67 10.32 -25.36
CA LEU A 375 16.89 9.90 -23.98
C LEU A 375 17.97 10.74 -23.28
N ILE A 376 19.07 11.07 -23.98
CA ILE A 376 20.11 11.96 -23.44
C ILE A 376 19.58 13.36 -23.21
N ASP A 377 18.83 13.92 -24.15
CA ASP A 377 18.27 15.27 -24.01
C ASP A 377 17.36 15.33 -22.76
N GLU A 378 16.59 14.28 -22.45
CA GLU A 378 15.80 14.19 -21.22
C GLU A 378 16.65 13.97 -19.95
N MET A 379 17.73 13.18 -20.04
CA MET A 379 18.68 13.04 -18.92
C MET A 379 19.32 14.37 -18.55
N LYS A 380 19.57 15.25 -19.53
CA LYS A 380 20.11 16.60 -19.29
C LYS A 380 19.12 17.48 -18.54
N ASP A 381 17.86 17.45 -18.93
CA ASP A 381 16.81 18.20 -18.23
C ASP A 381 16.77 17.80 -16.76
N ILE A 382 16.79 16.50 -16.45
CA ILE A 382 16.82 15.96 -15.08
C ILE A 382 18.09 16.39 -14.33
N ALA A 383 19.25 16.34 -15.00
CA ALA A 383 20.55 16.71 -14.41
C ALA A 383 20.69 18.21 -14.12
N SER A 384 19.99 19.06 -14.86
CA SER A 384 20.09 20.52 -14.75
C SER A 384 19.39 21.12 -13.51
N HIS A 385 18.58 20.32 -12.80
CA HIS A 385 17.71 20.78 -11.71
C HIS A 385 18.32 20.71 -10.30
N GLU A 386 19.57 20.24 -10.12
CA GLU A 386 20.26 20.22 -8.81
C GLU A 386 21.65 20.88 -8.84
N GLU A 387 22.02 21.52 -7.72
CA GLU A 387 23.37 22.01 -7.46
C GLU A 387 24.35 20.84 -7.37
N ALA A 388 24.98 20.48 -8.49
CA ALA A 388 26.25 19.79 -8.63
C ALA A 388 26.66 18.84 -7.47
N GLY A 389 25.81 17.89 -7.11
CA GLY A 389 26.13 16.82 -6.18
C GLY A 389 26.81 15.66 -6.91
N GLU A 390 28.10 15.81 -7.23
CA GLU A 390 29.17 14.80 -7.55
C GLU A 390 28.89 13.45 -8.26
N ASN A 391 27.67 13.09 -8.68
CA ASN A 391 27.32 11.73 -9.09
C ASN A 391 26.99 11.52 -10.58
N LEU A 392 26.97 12.58 -11.39
CA LEU A 392 26.95 12.43 -12.85
C LEU A 392 28.37 12.60 -13.39
N ARG A 393 29.15 11.51 -13.34
CA ARG A 393 30.43 11.40 -14.05
C ARG A 393 30.30 11.39 -15.59
N LEU A 394 29.10 11.63 -16.15
CA LEU A 394 28.83 11.59 -17.59
C LEU A 394 28.59 13.00 -18.16
N ASN A 395 29.45 13.45 -19.08
CA ASN A 395 29.21 14.62 -19.91
C ASN A 395 28.17 14.31 -21.01
N LEU A 396 26.90 14.54 -20.67
CA LEU A 396 25.76 14.30 -21.56
C LEU A 396 25.78 15.20 -22.80
N ASP A 397 26.38 16.39 -22.75
CA ASP A 397 26.49 17.31 -23.89
C ASP A 397 27.42 16.75 -24.96
N CYS A 398 28.62 16.36 -24.55
CA CYS A 398 29.58 15.70 -25.43
C CYS A 398 29.00 14.42 -26.05
N LEU A 399 28.31 13.59 -25.26
CA LEU A 399 27.73 12.35 -25.77
C LEU A 399 26.61 12.61 -26.79
N ALA A 400 25.72 13.57 -26.54
CA ALA A 400 24.67 13.95 -27.49
C ALA A 400 25.28 14.44 -28.82
N CYS A 401 26.35 15.24 -28.76
CA CYS A 401 27.09 15.68 -29.94
C CYS A 401 27.70 14.49 -30.69
N CYS A 402 28.38 13.58 -29.99
CA CYS A 402 28.93 12.35 -30.60
C CYS A 402 27.86 11.57 -31.35
N LEU A 403 26.72 11.28 -30.71
CA LEU A 403 25.65 10.49 -31.33
C LEU A 403 25.00 11.19 -32.52
N LYS A 404 24.77 12.51 -32.45
CA LYS A 404 24.17 13.28 -33.56
C LYS A 404 25.05 13.24 -34.82
N ILE A 405 26.35 13.39 -34.65
CA ILE A 405 27.32 13.36 -35.76
C ILE A 405 27.49 11.95 -36.28
N PHE A 406 27.62 10.98 -35.38
CA PHE A 406 27.71 9.58 -35.74
C PHE A 406 26.49 9.10 -36.53
N MET A 407 25.29 9.49 -36.11
CA MET A 407 24.06 9.22 -36.85
C MET A 407 24.10 9.81 -38.25
N ARG A 408 24.58 11.05 -38.42
CA ARG A 408 24.77 11.66 -39.74
C ARG A 408 25.74 10.86 -40.61
N LEU A 409 26.88 10.45 -40.05
CA LEU A 409 27.89 9.63 -40.76
C LEU A 409 27.35 8.26 -41.19
N VAL A 410 26.45 7.66 -40.41
CA VAL A 410 25.73 6.43 -40.77
C VAL A 410 24.72 6.69 -41.89
N ILE A 411 24.00 7.82 -41.88
CA ILE A 411 23.04 8.20 -42.93
C ILE A 411 23.76 8.51 -44.26
N GLU A 412 24.94 9.15 -44.19
CA GLU A 412 25.77 9.52 -45.34
C GLU A 412 26.61 8.35 -45.89
N ASP A 413 26.37 7.11 -45.43
CA ASP A 413 27.10 5.89 -45.80
C ASP A 413 28.63 5.98 -45.57
N THR A 414 29.09 6.93 -44.75
CA THR A 414 30.51 7.09 -44.39
C THR A 414 30.95 6.07 -43.35
N VAL A 415 30.02 5.63 -42.48
CA VAL A 415 30.19 4.51 -41.56
C VAL A 415 29.21 3.41 -41.97
N SER A 416 29.71 2.23 -42.32
CA SER A 416 28.84 1.10 -42.69
C SER A 416 28.05 0.58 -41.48
N PRO A 417 26.89 -0.06 -41.68
CA PRO A 417 26.07 -0.58 -40.58
C PRO A 417 26.82 -1.52 -39.62
N SER A 418 27.70 -2.39 -40.12
CA SER A 418 28.48 -3.32 -39.29
C SER A 418 29.46 -2.59 -38.36
N LEU A 419 30.17 -1.57 -38.88
CA LEU A 419 31.03 -0.68 -38.08
C LEU A 419 30.20 0.15 -37.10
N GLY A 420 29.02 0.59 -37.55
CA GLY A 420 28.04 1.35 -36.79
C GLY A 420 27.60 0.62 -35.52
N TRP A 421 27.10 -0.60 -35.70
CA TRP A 421 26.66 -1.46 -34.62
C TRP A 421 27.81 -1.89 -33.71
N GLY A 422 28.98 -2.24 -34.27
CA GLY A 422 30.18 -2.57 -33.49
C GLY A 422 30.58 -1.43 -32.55
N THR A 423 30.50 -0.19 -33.04
CA THR A 423 30.82 1.01 -32.25
C THR A 423 29.88 1.13 -31.06
N ILE A 424 28.58 0.93 -31.30
CA ILE A 424 27.56 1.05 -30.26
C ILE A 424 27.73 -0.03 -29.19
N VAL A 425 27.92 -1.29 -29.58
CA VAL A 425 28.14 -2.40 -28.63
C VAL A 425 29.41 -2.17 -27.82
N SER A 426 30.51 -1.76 -28.47
CA SER A 426 31.77 -1.46 -27.79
C SER A 426 31.63 -0.28 -26.83
N PHE A 427 30.93 0.78 -27.23
CA PHE A 427 30.74 1.97 -26.41
C PHE A 427 29.93 1.68 -25.17
N VAL A 428 28.86 0.89 -25.28
CA VAL A 428 28.06 0.54 -24.11
C VAL A 428 28.80 -0.42 -23.18
N SER A 429 29.50 -1.41 -23.73
CA SER A 429 30.23 -2.42 -22.94
C SER A 429 31.41 -1.83 -22.17
N HIS A 430 32.10 -0.84 -22.74
CA HIS A 430 33.35 -0.32 -22.18
C HIS A 430 33.24 1.14 -21.71
N GLY A 431 32.41 1.96 -22.37
CA GLY A 431 32.29 3.41 -22.14
C GLY A 431 31.22 3.83 -21.13
N LEU A 432 30.07 3.13 -21.08
CA LEU A 432 28.97 3.46 -20.15
C LEU A 432 29.10 2.78 -18.78
N ILE A 433 29.92 1.73 -18.67
CA ILE A 433 30.09 0.89 -17.47
C ILE A 433 31.42 1.22 -16.72
N GLY A 434 32.32 1.98 -17.34
CA GLY A 434 33.65 2.33 -16.82
C GLY A 434 33.72 3.67 -16.08
N ASP A 435 34.70 3.82 -15.18
CA ASP A 435 34.69 4.84 -14.13
C ASP A 435 35.71 6.00 -14.30
N SER A 436 36.34 6.19 -15.48
CA SER A 436 37.53 7.06 -15.52
C SER A 436 38.01 7.65 -16.86
N ALA A 437 37.18 7.80 -17.91
CA ALA A 437 37.62 8.46 -19.14
C ALA A 437 36.55 9.38 -19.73
N SER A 438 36.98 10.45 -20.41
CA SER A 438 36.06 11.40 -21.06
C SER A 438 35.22 10.70 -22.13
N GLU A 439 33.95 11.05 -22.23
CA GLU A 439 32.94 10.42 -23.08
C GLU A 439 33.31 10.50 -24.57
N PRO A 440 33.83 11.64 -25.09
CA PRO A 440 34.37 11.69 -26.45
C PRO A 440 35.49 10.67 -26.68
N TYR A 441 36.37 10.47 -25.70
CA TYR A 441 37.47 9.52 -25.79
C TYR A 441 36.94 8.08 -25.86
N MET A 442 36.00 7.71 -24.99
CA MET A 442 35.42 6.36 -24.97
C MET A 442 34.58 6.06 -26.21
N PHE A 443 33.89 7.06 -26.75
CA PHE A 443 33.14 6.92 -28.00
C PHE A 443 34.09 6.76 -29.19
N CYS A 444 35.12 7.61 -29.30
CA CYS A 444 36.13 7.50 -30.35
C CYS A 444 36.93 6.19 -30.26
N ARG A 445 37.25 5.74 -29.04
CA ARG A 445 37.86 4.42 -28.81
C ARG A 445 37.01 3.29 -29.38
N SER A 446 35.70 3.38 -29.22
CA SER A 446 34.77 2.37 -29.73
C SER A 446 34.66 2.40 -31.25
N MET A 447 34.70 3.59 -31.86
CA MET A 447 34.76 3.74 -33.32
C MET A 447 36.05 3.14 -33.90
N ILE A 448 37.19 3.45 -33.29
CA ILE A 448 38.50 2.92 -33.69
C ILE A 448 38.51 1.40 -33.57
N PHE A 449 38.07 0.86 -32.43
CA PHE A 449 38.01 -0.57 -32.20
C PHE A 449 37.12 -1.31 -33.20
N SER A 450 36.07 -0.65 -33.68
CA SER A 450 35.15 -1.21 -34.66
C SER A 450 35.67 -1.14 -36.10
N GLY A 451 36.73 -0.37 -36.36
CA GLY A 451 37.33 -0.19 -37.68
C GLY A 451 36.80 1.03 -38.45
N CYS A 452 36.22 2.03 -37.79
CA CYS A 452 35.83 3.28 -38.45
C CYS A 452 37.06 4.03 -38.99
N GLY A 453 36.95 4.59 -40.20
CA GLY A 453 38.03 5.35 -40.81
C GLY A 453 38.40 6.62 -40.04
N PHE A 454 39.67 7.01 -40.11
CA PHE A 454 40.22 8.16 -39.39
C PHE A 454 39.40 9.45 -39.60
N GLY A 455 38.93 9.73 -40.82
CA GLY A 455 38.14 10.93 -41.11
C GLY A 455 36.82 11.00 -40.31
N ALA A 456 36.11 9.88 -40.18
CA ALA A 456 34.89 9.78 -39.39
C ALA A 456 35.17 9.98 -37.89
N VAL A 457 36.24 9.37 -37.38
CA VAL A 457 36.66 9.50 -35.97
C VAL A 457 37.08 10.94 -35.65
N ALA A 458 37.87 11.55 -36.55
CA ALA A 458 38.33 12.93 -36.45
C ALA A 458 37.17 13.92 -36.35
N GLU A 459 36.14 13.72 -37.17
CA GLU A 459 34.98 14.59 -37.19
C GLU A 459 34.17 14.50 -35.90
N VAL A 460 33.88 13.29 -35.42
CA VAL A 460 33.19 13.08 -34.13
C VAL A 460 33.99 13.71 -32.98
N PHE A 461 35.30 13.46 -32.92
CA PHE A 461 36.15 14.00 -31.85
C PHE A 461 36.20 15.54 -31.86
N SER A 462 36.50 16.14 -33.02
CA SER A 462 36.66 17.60 -33.14
C SER A 462 35.38 18.35 -32.72
N GLN A 463 34.23 17.86 -33.13
CA GLN A 463 32.95 18.49 -32.84
C GLN A 463 32.46 18.19 -31.41
N ALA A 464 32.73 17.01 -30.85
CA ALA A 464 32.38 16.70 -29.47
C ALA A 464 33.22 17.50 -28.46
N VAL A 465 34.48 17.82 -28.80
CA VAL A 465 35.35 18.71 -28.02
C VAL A 465 34.91 20.18 -28.16
N LEU A 466 34.42 20.60 -29.32
CA LEU A 466 33.88 21.94 -29.56
C LEU A 466 32.48 22.16 -28.95
N GLY A 467 31.68 21.11 -28.81
CA GLY A 467 30.30 21.15 -28.33
C GLY A 467 30.10 21.00 -26.81
N GLY A 468 31.16 20.80 -26.03
CA GLY A 468 31.09 20.70 -24.58
C GLY A 468 30.90 22.06 -23.87
N PRO A 469 30.55 22.08 -22.56
CA PRO A 469 30.32 23.32 -21.80
C PRO A 469 31.55 24.24 -21.71
N THR A 470 32.74 23.73 -22.05
CA THR A 470 34.03 24.42 -22.07
C THR A 470 34.43 24.89 -23.47
N GLY A 471 33.52 25.59 -24.16
CA GLY A 471 33.88 26.49 -25.25
C GLY A 471 34.73 27.70 -24.81
N SER A 472 35.11 27.80 -23.53
CA SER A 472 35.98 28.83 -22.99
C SER A 472 36.77 28.30 -21.79
N THR A 473 38.11 28.43 -21.88
CA THR A 473 39.09 28.40 -20.79
C THR A 473 39.34 27.08 -20.03
N LEU A 474 40.07 26.16 -20.67
CA LEU A 474 41.20 25.47 -20.03
C LEU A 474 42.51 26.01 -20.65
N ALA A 475 42.75 27.30 -20.45
CA ALA A 475 44.12 27.83 -20.46
C ALA A 475 44.71 27.51 -19.09
N GLY A 476 45.27 26.32 -18.94
CA GLY A 476 45.85 25.83 -17.69
C GLY A 476 46.25 24.37 -17.76
N ASP A 477 47.36 24.10 -18.44
CA ASP A 477 48.30 22.99 -18.20
C ASP A 477 47.82 21.52 -18.30
N THR A 478 46.83 21.21 -19.13
CA THR A 478 46.79 19.87 -19.74
C THR A 478 46.40 20.00 -21.19
N GLU A 479 47.37 19.70 -22.05
CA GLU A 479 47.33 19.81 -23.50
C GLU A 479 45.98 19.37 -24.08
N VAL A 480 45.39 20.20 -24.94
CA VAL A 480 44.50 19.69 -25.99
C VAL A 480 45.36 18.72 -26.79
N GLN A 481 45.34 17.43 -26.41
CA GLN A 481 46.12 16.41 -27.09
C GLN A 481 45.72 16.48 -28.56
N GLU A 482 46.70 16.69 -29.44
CA GLU A 482 46.46 16.69 -30.87
C GLU A 482 45.76 15.37 -31.25
N LEU A 483 44.76 15.44 -32.14
CA LEU A 483 43.98 14.28 -32.57
C LEU A 483 44.84 13.03 -32.91
N PRO A 484 46.04 13.14 -33.53
CA PRO A 484 46.93 12.00 -33.73
C PRO A 484 47.48 11.38 -32.44
N LEU A 485 47.79 12.18 -31.41
CA LEU A 485 48.24 11.70 -30.10
C LEU A 485 47.11 10.99 -29.35
N VAL A 486 45.87 11.50 -29.44
CA VAL A 486 44.69 10.82 -28.89
C VAL A 486 44.46 9.48 -29.59
N TYR A 487 44.56 9.46 -30.93
CA TYR A 487 44.43 8.24 -31.71
C TYR A 487 45.50 7.20 -31.33
N LEU A 488 46.76 7.62 -31.21
CA LEU A 488 47.88 6.77 -30.76
C LEU A 488 47.67 6.25 -29.33
N ASN A 489 47.26 7.10 -28.40
CA ASN A 489 46.97 6.72 -27.02
C ASN A 489 45.82 5.70 -26.93
N ILE A 490 44.74 5.91 -27.70
CA ILE A 490 43.62 4.98 -27.79
C ILE A 490 44.11 3.63 -28.34
N LEU A 491 44.86 3.66 -29.44
CA LEU A 491 45.33 2.46 -30.12
C LEU A 491 46.30 1.66 -29.22
N GLU A 492 47.21 2.34 -28.53
CA GLU A 492 48.12 1.72 -27.55
C GLU A 492 47.35 1.08 -26.39
N HIS A 493 46.30 1.73 -25.89
CA HIS A 493 45.47 1.18 -24.81
C HIS A 493 44.67 -0.05 -25.28
N ILE A 494 44.12 -0.01 -26.48
CA ILE A 494 43.46 -1.17 -27.10
C ILE A 494 44.44 -2.34 -27.21
N LEU A 495 45.65 -2.10 -27.71
CA LEU A 495 46.68 -3.13 -27.87
C LEU A 495 47.15 -3.71 -26.53
N LYS A 496 47.30 -2.88 -25.49
CA LYS A 496 47.63 -3.35 -24.13
C LYS A 496 46.54 -4.23 -23.54
N ASP A 497 45.27 -3.84 -23.69
CA ASP A 497 44.13 -4.61 -23.19
C ASP A 497 44.00 -5.97 -23.87
N VAL A 498 44.30 -6.04 -25.17
CA VAL A 498 44.32 -7.27 -25.99
C VAL A 498 45.42 -8.24 -25.54
N VAL A 499 46.56 -7.74 -25.06
CA VAL A 499 47.68 -8.58 -24.58
C VAL A 499 47.39 -9.14 -23.18
N VAL A 500 46.63 -8.42 -22.34
CA VAL A 500 46.41 -8.77 -20.93
C VAL A 500 45.21 -9.71 -20.72
N ARG A 501 44.20 -9.63 -21.58
CA ARG A 501 43.02 -10.50 -21.51
C ARG A 501 43.01 -11.35 -22.78
N GLU A 502 42.87 -12.67 -22.66
CA GLU A 502 42.62 -13.57 -23.79
C GLU A 502 41.21 -13.28 -24.36
N TRP A 503 41.08 -12.22 -25.18
CA TRP A 503 39.80 -11.76 -25.72
C TRP A 503 39.23 -12.73 -26.75
N GLN A 504 37.90 -12.89 -26.72
CA GLN A 504 37.14 -13.70 -27.68
C GLN A 504 36.97 -13.03 -29.06
N ASP A 505 37.36 -11.75 -29.24
CA ASP A 505 37.12 -10.94 -30.46
C ASP A 505 38.40 -10.66 -31.27
N TYR A 506 39.16 -11.69 -31.64
CA TYR A 506 40.34 -11.54 -32.53
C TYR A 506 40.00 -10.95 -33.92
N GLU A 507 38.73 -11.00 -34.36
CA GLU A 507 38.30 -10.44 -35.65
C GLU A 507 38.42 -8.91 -35.72
N ASN A 508 38.15 -8.20 -34.63
CA ASN A 508 38.23 -6.73 -34.61
C ASN A 508 39.68 -6.24 -34.57
N LEU A 509 40.58 -7.02 -33.96
CA LEU A 509 42.02 -6.76 -34.00
C LEU A 509 42.59 -6.86 -35.42
N TYR A 510 42.13 -7.86 -36.19
CA TYR A 510 42.53 -8.02 -37.58
C TYR A 510 42.11 -6.81 -38.44
N LYS A 511 40.88 -6.31 -38.23
CA LYS A 511 40.38 -5.10 -38.92
C LYS A 511 41.23 -3.87 -38.58
N LEU A 512 41.50 -3.63 -37.29
CA LEU A 512 42.32 -2.52 -36.81
C LEU A 512 43.75 -2.52 -37.39
N LEU A 513 44.34 -3.71 -37.57
CA LEU A 513 45.69 -3.87 -38.13
C LEU A 513 45.72 -3.81 -39.67
N SER A 514 44.55 -3.85 -40.31
CA SER A 514 44.39 -3.85 -41.78
C SER A 514 43.90 -2.52 -42.38
N SER A 515 43.36 -1.64 -41.54
CA SER A 515 42.98 -0.25 -41.85
C SER A 515 44.18 0.69 -41.76
#